data_AF-A0A839NQD7-F1
#
_entry.id   AF-A0A839NQD7-F1
#
_cell.length_a   1.000
_cell.length_b   1.000
_cell.length_c   1.000
_cell.angle_alpha   90.00
_cell.angle_beta   90.00
_cell.angle_gamma   90.00
#
_symmetry.space_group_name_H-M   'P 1'
#
loop_
_entity.id
_entity.type
_entity.pdbx_description
1 polymer ?
#
loop_
_entity_poly.entity_id
_entity_poly.type
_entity_poly.pdbx_seq_one_letter_code
_entity_poly.pdbx_strand_id
1 'polypeptide(L)'
;MKKRHLLTLMIAGIFIPLSIIAQNKKSKPNVIFIYVDDLGYGDLSCYGAKAISTPNTDKLATNGLRFTRGHATSATCTPSRFGLMTGQYPWRKPGRNILPGDAALIIPTDQITLPKVFKNEGYTTAIIGKWHLGLGDQINKDWNADIKPGPNEVGFDYSYIFPATADRVPTVFMENHRIIGLDPKDPINVNYKNKIGNDPTGKEHPELLKLQSSVGHNHTIVNGIGRIGYMSGGKQTRWTDEELGTTFLAKAQDFIAQNHKKPFFLYTA
;
A
#
# COMPACT_ATOMS: atom_id res chain seq x y z
N MET A 1 76.11 -48.95 29.78
CA MET A 1 75.91 -47.70 29.01
C MET A 1 74.52 -47.68 28.43
N LYS A 2 73.75 -46.62 28.74
CA LYS A 2 72.29 -46.54 28.61
C LYS A 2 71.84 -46.41 27.14
N LYS A 3 70.92 -47.29 26.71
CA LYS A 3 70.16 -47.15 25.44
C LYS A 3 69.20 -45.97 25.57
N ARG A 4 69.27 -44.99 24.65
CA ARG A 4 68.30 -43.90 24.52
C ARG A 4 67.30 -44.29 23.42
N HIS A 5 66.06 -44.57 23.83
CA HIS A 5 64.92 -44.70 22.93
C HIS A 5 64.43 -43.30 22.57
N LEU A 6 64.50 -42.92 21.30
CA LEU A 6 63.91 -41.69 20.77
C LEU A 6 62.45 -42.01 20.42
N LEU A 7 61.53 -41.46 21.20
CA LEU A 7 60.09 -41.63 21.03
C LEU A 7 59.63 -40.66 19.94
N THR A 8 59.38 -41.16 18.73
CA THR A 8 58.79 -40.36 17.64
C THR A 8 57.28 -40.22 17.91
N LEU A 9 56.86 -39.04 18.37
CA LEU A 9 55.44 -38.68 18.46
C LEU A 9 54.86 -38.48 17.05
N MET A 10 54.13 -39.47 16.55
CA MET A 10 53.20 -39.28 15.43
C MET A 10 52.01 -38.44 15.91
N ILE A 11 52.01 -37.16 15.56
CA ILE A 11 50.79 -36.34 15.63
C ILE A 11 49.90 -36.79 14.47
N ALA A 12 49.00 -37.73 14.75
CA ALA A 12 47.89 -38.06 13.85
C ALA A 12 46.95 -36.84 13.83
N GLY A 13 47.17 -35.93 12.87
CA GLY A 13 46.26 -34.84 12.58
C GLY A 13 44.91 -35.42 12.18
N ILE A 14 43.93 -35.31 13.08
CA ILE A 14 42.53 -35.58 12.78
C ILE A 14 42.09 -34.51 11.77
N PHE A 15 42.18 -34.83 10.49
CA PHE A 15 41.47 -34.12 9.44
C PHE A 15 39.97 -34.37 9.68
N ILE A 16 39.33 -33.50 10.44
CA ILE A 16 37.87 -33.40 10.43
C ILE A 16 37.53 -32.93 9.01
N PRO A 17 36.83 -33.72 8.18
CA PRO A 17 36.33 -33.19 6.93
C PRO A 17 35.35 -32.09 7.34
N LEU A 18 35.72 -30.85 7.01
CA LEU A 18 34.82 -29.73 7.08
C LEU A 18 33.76 -30.00 6.01
N SER A 19 32.78 -30.82 6.36
CA SER A 19 31.55 -30.96 5.61
C SER A 19 30.93 -29.58 5.62
N ILE A 20 31.25 -28.79 4.59
CA ILE A 20 30.50 -27.61 4.22
C ILE A 20 29.10 -28.15 3.95
N ILE A 21 28.28 -28.16 4.99
CA ILE A 21 26.84 -28.22 4.85
C ILE A 21 26.55 -26.96 4.08
N ALA A 22 26.53 -27.07 2.75
CA ALA A 22 25.92 -26.07 1.90
C ALA A 22 24.49 -25.97 2.43
N GLN A 23 24.25 -25.00 3.30
CA GLN A 23 22.92 -24.57 3.64
C GLN A 23 22.31 -24.26 2.29
N ASN A 24 21.46 -25.18 1.82
CA ASN A 24 20.68 -24.99 0.64
C ASN A 24 19.85 -23.76 0.97
N LYS A 25 20.33 -22.60 0.51
CA LYS A 25 19.83 -21.29 0.90
C LYS A 25 18.44 -21.23 0.31
N LYS A 26 17.45 -21.76 1.04
CA LYS A 26 16.06 -21.88 0.57
C LYS A 26 15.71 -20.50 0.05
N SER A 27 15.53 -20.39 -1.26
CA SER A 27 15.30 -19.09 -1.87
C SER A 27 14.04 -18.53 -1.25
N LYS A 28 14.14 -17.40 -0.56
CA LYS A 28 12.96 -16.74 0.00
C LYS A 28 12.02 -16.42 -1.17
N PRO A 29 10.73 -16.79 -1.12
CA PRO A 29 9.80 -16.52 -2.21
C PRO A 29 9.57 -15.02 -2.34
N ASN A 30 9.18 -14.56 -3.51
CA ASN A 30 8.58 -13.23 -3.63
C ASN A 30 7.14 -13.28 -3.13
N VAL A 31 6.69 -12.24 -2.43
CA VAL A 31 5.35 -12.17 -1.86
C VAL A 31 4.60 -10.98 -2.46
N ILE A 32 3.46 -11.25 -3.07
CA ILE A 32 2.55 -10.22 -3.59
C ILE A 32 1.24 -10.35 -2.83
N PHE A 33 0.80 -9.25 -2.21
CA PHE A 33 -0.50 -9.13 -1.58
C PHE A 33 -1.36 -8.18 -2.41
N ILE A 34 -2.45 -8.67 -2.99
CA ILE A 34 -3.41 -7.86 -3.77
C ILE A 34 -4.64 -7.61 -2.90
N TYR A 35 -4.90 -6.36 -2.53
CA TYR A 35 -5.99 -5.93 -1.65
C TYR A 35 -7.06 -5.19 -2.44
N VAL A 36 -7.99 -5.94 -3.04
CA VAL A 36 -9.08 -5.37 -3.84
C VAL A 36 -10.05 -4.60 -2.94
N ASP A 37 -10.47 -3.42 -3.38
CA ASP A 37 -11.41 -2.56 -2.66
C ASP A 37 -12.85 -2.98 -2.96
N ASP A 38 -13.63 -3.21 -1.90
CA ASP A 38 -15.07 -3.54 -1.91
C ASP A 38 -15.50 -4.70 -2.84
N LEU A 39 -14.60 -5.67 -3.09
CA LEU A 39 -14.94 -6.91 -3.79
C LEU A 39 -15.79 -7.83 -2.90
N GLY A 40 -17.03 -8.09 -3.32
CA GLY A 40 -17.96 -8.98 -2.64
C GLY A 40 -17.61 -10.45 -2.82
N TYR A 41 -18.01 -11.28 -1.84
CA TYR A 41 -17.81 -12.74 -1.89
C TYR A 41 -18.44 -13.38 -3.15
N GLY A 42 -19.56 -12.83 -3.62
CA GLY A 42 -20.30 -13.32 -4.78
C GLY A 42 -19.89 -12.71 -6.13
N ASP A 43 -18.87 -11.84 -6.18
CA ASP A 43 -18.50 -11.14 -7.42
C ASP A 43 -17.59 -11.96 -8.33
N LEU A 44 -16.91 -12.98 -7.80
CA LEU A 44 -15.99 -13.80 -8.61
C LEU A 44 -16.68 -15.06 -9.13
N SER A 45 -16.41 -15.43 -10.39
CA SER A 45 -16.98 -16.63 -11.03
C SER A 45 -16.57 -17.91 -10.29
N CYS A 46 -15.34 -18.02 -9.79
CA CYS A 46 -14.89 -19.11 -8.91
C CYS A 46 -15.59 -19.17 -7.53
N TYR A 47 -16.40 -18.16 -7.17
CA TYR A 47 -17.28 -18.15 -6.00
C TYR A 47 -18.76 -18.24 -6.36
N GLY A 48 -19.09 -18.42 -7.64
CA GLY A 48 -20.46 -18.66 -8.12
C GLY A 48 -21.12 -17.48 -8.82
N ALA A 49 -20.39 -16.38 -9.09
CA ALA A 49 -20.91 -15.31 -9.93
C ALA A 49 -21.29 -15.85 -11.32
N LYS A 50 -22.50 -15.54 -11.79
CA LYS A 50 -23.01 -15.96 -13.11
C LYS A 50 -23.12 -14.81 -14.11
N ALA A 51 -23.24 -13.58 -13.62
CA ALA A 51 -23.41 -12.39 -14.46
C ALA A 51 -22.09 -11.87 -15.04
N ILE A 52 -20.96 -12.18 -14.40
CA ILE A 52 -19.63 -11.74 -14.81
C ILE A 52 -18.65 -12.92 -14.83
N SER A 53 -17.69 -12.86 -15.75
CA SER A 53 -16.64 -13.87 -15.90
C SER A 53 -15.30 -13.28 -15.46
N THR A 54 -14.61 -13.97 -14.57
CA THR A 54 -13.34 -13.52 -13.97
C THR A 54 -12.21 -14.53 -14.21
N PRO A 55 -11.86 -14.83 -15.48
CA PRO A 55 -11.03 -15.98 -15.83
C PRO A 55 -9.62 -15.97 -15.24
N ASN A 56 -9.02 -14.78 -15.04
CA ASN A 56 -7.69 -14.66 -14.43
C ASN A 56 -7.69 -15.01 -12.93
N THR A 57 -8.69 -14.54 -12.18
CA THR A 57 -8.89 -14.92 -10.78
C THR A 57 -9.30 -16.38 -10.62
N ASP A 58 -10.11 -16.90 -11.54
CA ASP A 58 -10.46 -18.32 -11.56
C ASP A 58 -9.22 -19.18 -11.76
N LYS A 59 -8.34 -18.79 -12.68
CA LYS A 59 -7.05 -19.45 -12.88
C LYS A 59 -6.18 -19.41 -11.61
N LEU A 60 -6.13 -18.28 -10.90
CA LEU A 60 -5.42 -18.19 -9.61
C LEU A 60 -6.03 -19.13 -8.57
N ALA A 61 -7.36 -19.20 -8.47
CA ALA A 61 -8.06 -20.08 -7.55
C ALA A 61 -7.83 -21.57 -7.85
N THR A 62 -7.82 -21.98 -9.13
CA THR A 62 -7.56 -23.36 -9.54
C THR A 62 -6.11 -23.78 -9.31
N ASN A 63 -5.15 -22.85 -9.40
CA ASN A 63 -3.72 -23.12 -9.21
C ASN A 63 -3.23 -22.82 -7.78
N GLY A 64 -4.15 -22.62 -6.84
CA GLY A 64 -3.82 -22.22 -5.48
C GLY A 64 -4.83 -22.70 -4.45
N LEU A 65 -4.81 -22.06 -3.28
CA LEU A 65 -5.77 -22.30 -2.22
C LEU A 65 -6.87 -21.24 -2.26
N ARG A 66 -8.13 -21.67 -2.33
CA ARG A 66 -9.31 -20.80 -2.28
C ARG A 66 -10.03 -20.93 -0.94
N PHE A 67 -10.18 -19.83 -0.23
CA PHE A 67 -10.84 -19.79 1.08
C PHE A 67 -12.34 -19.53 0.95
N THR A 68 -13.19 -20.43 1.43
CA THR A 68 -14.65 -20.19 1.51
C THR A 68 -15.08 -19.49 2.81
N ARG A 69 -14.13 -19.32 3.75
CA ARG A 69 -14.34 -18.69 5.06
C ARG A 69 -13.15 -17.79 5.43
N GLY A 70 -12.82 -16.86 4.53
CA GLY A 70 -11.85 -15.78 4.79
C GLY A 70 -12.57 -14.52 5.27
N HIS A 71 -12.06 -13.87 6.31
CA HIS A 71 -12.69 -12.69 6.90
C HIS A 71 -11.68 -11.54 7.05
N ALA A 72 -12.10 -10.33 6.67
CA ALA A 72 -11.42 -9.11 7.07
C ALA A 72 -11.72 -8.80 8.54
N THR A 73 -10.89 -7.99 9.20
CA THR A 73 -11.16 -7.58 10.59
C THR A 73 -12.38 -6.68 10.69
N SER A 74 -12.71 -5.93 9.63
CA SER A 74 -13.79 -4.95 9.64
C SER A 74 -14.51 -4.87 8.29
N ALA A 75 -15.72 -4.33 8.30
CA ALA A 75 -16.53 -4.16 7.10
C ALA A 75 -16.17 -2.88 6.29
N THR A 76 -15.12 -2.16 6.67
CA THR A 76 -14.70 -0.91 6.01
C THR A 76 -13.18 -0.85 5.85
N CYS A 77 -12.74 -0.02 4.90
CA CYS A 77 -11.38 0.05 4.38
C CYS A 77 -10.30 0.37 5.44
N THR A 78 -10.29 1.57 6.04
CA THR A 78 -9.26 1.98 7.02
C THR A 78 -9.06 0.93 8.14
N PRO A 79 -10.10 0.50 8.89
CA PRO A 79 -9.88 -0.42 9.99
C PRO A 79 -9.36 -1.79 9.53
N SER A 80 -9.81 -2.31 8.38
CA SER A 80 -9.30 -3.57 7.83
C SER A 80 -7.85 -3.47 7.36
N ARG A 81 -7.47 -2.35 6.72
CA ARG A 81 -6.09 -2.08 6.33
C ARG A 81 -5.20 -1.90 7.55
N PHE A 82 -5.69 -1.24 8.60
CA PHE A 82 -4.96 -1.11 9.86
C PHE A 82 -4.71 -2.49 10.48
N GLY A 83 -5.75 -3.33 10.55
CA GLY A 83 -5.64 -4.70 11.07
C GLY A 83 -4.62 -5.53 10.31
N LEU A 84 -4.63 -5.47 8.98
CA LEU A 84 -3.66 -6.16 8.13
C LEU A 84 -2.22 -5.67 8.38
N MET A 85 -2.02 -4.35 8.40
CA MET A 85 -0.67 -3.78 8.51
C MET A 85 -0.06 -3.98 9.91
N THR A 86 -0.89 -4.07 10.94
CA THR A 86 -0.41 -4.04 12.34
C THR A 86 -0.57 -5.36 13.08
N GLY A 87 -1.40 -6.28 12.59
CA GLY A 87 -1.82 -7.47 13.33
C GLY A 87 -2.70 -7.18 14.55
N GLN A 88 -3.17 -5.93 14.70
CA GLN A 88 -3.98 -5.51 15.86
C GLN A 88 -5.42 -5.22 15.43
N TYR A 89 -6.38 -5.67 16.24
CA TYR A 89 -7.77 -5.30 16.05
C TYR A 89 -7.96 -3.77 16.12
N PRO A 90 -8.55 -3.14 15.10
CA PRO A 90 -8.60 -1.68 14.98
C PRO A 90 -9.44 -1.02 16.08
N TRP A 91 -10.44 -1.71 16.64
CA TRP A 91 -11.27 -1.20 17.75
C TRP A 91 -10.56 -1.18 19.12
N ARG A 92 -9.32 -1.65 19.23
CA ARG A 92 -8.56 -1.59 20.50
C ARG A 92 -8.18 -0.16 20.93
N LYS A 93 -8.20 0.81 20.02
CA LYS A 93 -8.04 2.25 20.30
C LYS A 93 -8.97 3.05 19.37
N PRO A 94 -9.47 4.22 19.78
CA PRO A 94 -10.25 5.09 18.93
C PRO A 94 -9.43 5.64 17.75
N GLY A 95 -10.12 6.28 16.79
CA GLY A 95 -9.46 6.98 15.67
C GLY A 95 -9.11 6.11 14.46
N ARG A 96 -9.70 4.91 14.35
CA ARG A 96 -9.46 3.97 13.24
C ARG A 96 -10.68 3.71 12.37
N ASN A 97 -11.62 4.66 12.38
CA ASN A 97 -12.77 4.67 11.49
C ASN A 97 -12.33 5.10 10.08
N ILE A 98 -13.26 5.13 9.13
CA ILE A 98 -12.99 5.60 7.76
C ILE A 98 -12.37 7.00 7.81
N LEU A 99 -11.17 7.15 7.26
CA LEU A 99 -10.42 8.40 7.31
C LEU A 99 -10.75 9.33 6.15
N PRO A 100 -10.77 10.67 6.37
CA PRO A 100 -10.68 11.63 5.29
C PRO A 100 -9.29 11.56 4.63
N GLY A 101 -9.16 12.11 3.42
CA GLY A 101 -7.89 12.16 2.69
C GLY A 101 -6.81 13.01 3.38
N ASP A 102 -7.18 13.92 4.27
CA ASP A 102 -6.27 14.75 5.06
C ASP A 102 -5.96 14.21 6.46
N ALA A 103 -6.35 12.98 6.79
CA ALA A 103 -6.04 12.39 8.09
C ALA A 103 -4.54 12.30 8.34
N ALA A 104 -4.13 12.50 9.60
CA ALA A 104 -2.80 12.14 10.09
C ALA A 104 -2.61 10.62 10.05
N LEU A 105 -1.36 10.16 9.92
CA LEU A 105 -1.01 8.75 9.95
C LEU A 105 -1.48 8.10 11.27
N ILE A 106 -2.27 7.03 11.15
CA ILE A 106 -2.85 6.35 12.33
C ILE A 106 -2.03 5.16 12.85
N ILE A 107 -0.97 4.80 12.13
CA ILE A 107 -0.04 3.74 12.53
C ILE A 107 1.17 4.38 13.22
N PRO A 108 1.43 4.07 14.50
CA PRO A 108 2.65 4.51 15.18
C PRO A 108 3.90 4.01 14.44
N THR A 109 4.85 4.90 14.17
CA THR A 109 6.04 4.60 13.38
C THR A 109 7.07 3.74 14.12
N ASP A 110 6.94 3.54 15.42
CA ASP A 110 7.74 2.63 16.25
C ASP A 110 7.19 1.20 16.27
N GLN A 111 5.92 1.01 15.90
CA GLN A 111 5.26 -0.29 15.89
C GLN A 111 5.83 -1.24 14.82
N ILE A 112 5.92 -2.54 15.13
CA ILE A 112 6.18 -3.58 14.12
C ILE A 112 4.94 -3.75 13.23
N THR A 113 5.14 -3.61 11.94
CA THR A 113 4.13 -3.73 10.89
C THR A 113 4.48 -4.86 9.93
N LEU A 114 3.51 -5.31 9.15
CA LEU A 114 3.70 -6.33 8.10
C LEU A 114 4.89 -6.02 7.18
N PRO A 115 5.03 -4.82 6.57
CA PRO A 115 6.21 -4.51 5.77
C PRO A 115 7.51 -4.49 6.59
N LYS A 116 7.52 -4.06 7.85
CA LYS A 116 8.73 -4.15 8.70
C LYS A 116 9.15 -5.59 8.96
N VAL A 117 8.21 -6.51 9.13
CA VAL A 117 8.52 -7.94 9.26
C VAL A 117 9.25 -8.45 8.02
N PHE A 118 8.75 -8.14 6.82
CA PHE A 118 9.42 -8.51 5.57
C PHE A 118 10.78 -7.82 5.41
N LYS A 119 10.87 -6.52 5.71
CA LYS A 119 12.10 -5.74 5.61
C LYS A 119 13.20 -6.26 6.54
N ASN A 120 12.84 -6.62 7.78
CA ASN A 120 13.77 -7.24 8.74
C ASN A 120 14.29 -8.60 8.24
N GLU A 121 13.51 -9.29 7.41
CA GLU A 121 13.89 -10.53 6.75
C GLU A 121 14.61 -10.33 5.41
N GLY A 122 15.05 -9.10 5.10
CA GLY A 122 15.86 -8.79 3.92
C GLY A 122 15.07 -8.73 2.62
N TYR A 123 13.75 -8.54 2.67
CA TYR A 123 12.93 -8.25 1.50
C TYR A 123 13.02 -6.77 1.13
N THR A 124 13.00 -6.47 -0.17
CA THR A 124 12.65 -5.12 -0.64
C THR A 124 11.13 -4.95 -0.56
N THR A 125 10.65 -3.90 0.09
CA THR A 125 9.21 -3.73 0.37
C THR A 125 8.61 -2.56 -0.42
N ALA A 126 7.43 -2.76 -1.02
CA ALA A 126 6.71 -1.70 -1.71
C ALA A 126 5.21 -1.73 -1.47
N ILE A 127 4.61 -0.53 -1.48
CA ILE A 127 3.17 -0.34 -1.63
C ILE A 127 2.86 0.39 -2.94
N ILE A 128 1.92 -0.13 -3.73
CA ILE A 128 1.48 0.48 -4.98
C ILE A 128 -0.05 0.44 -5.04
N GLY A 129 -0.70 1.59 -4.87
CA GLY A 129 -2.16 1.67 -4.85
C GLY A 129 -2.78 2.46 -3.71
N LYS A 130 -3.96 2.04 -3.25
CA LYS A 130 -4.68 2.70 -2.16
C LYS A 130 -3.96 2.57 -0.81
N TRP A 131 -3.70 3.70 -0.14
CA TRP A 131 -3.12 3.71 1.21
C TRP A 131 -4.19 3.72 2.33
N HIS A 132 -4.90 4.84 2.49
CA HIS A 132 -6.03 5.02 3.41
C HIS A 132 -5.76 4.80 4.91
N LEU A 133 -4.53 5.07 5.34
CA LEU A 133 -4.10 4.99 6.74
C LEU A 133 -3.55 6.33 7.27
N GLY A 134 -3.81 7.41 6.55
CA GLY A 134 -3.37 8.76 6.89
C GLY A 134 -1.91 9.03 6.53
N LEU A 135 -1.55 10.31 6.50
CA LEU A 135 -0.25 10.82 6.12
C LEU A 135 0.07 12.04 6.98
N GLY A 136 1.33 12.27 7.32
CA GLY A 136 1.71 13.35 8.21
C GLY A 136 1.38 13.06 9.68
N ASP A 137 1.86 13.92 10.56
CA ASP A 137 1.65 13.84 12.01
C ASP A 137 0.38 14.57 12.47
N GLN A 138 -0.21 15.38 11.60
CA GLN A 138 -1.38 16.21 11.87
C GLN A 138 -2.30 16.33 10.65
N ILE A 139 -3.52 16.82 10.85
CA ILE A 139 -4.48 17.06 9.75
C ILE A 139 -4.02 18.24 8.87
N ASN A 140 -3.63 19.35 9.51
CA ASN A 140 -3.16 20.54 8.83
C ASN A 140 -1.69 20.35 8.42
N LYS A 141 -1.45 19.87 7.20
CA LYS A 141 -0.11 19.64 6.65
C LYS A 141 0.10 20.43 5.37
N ASP A 142 1.36 20.71 5.06
CA ASP A 142 1.72 21.29 3.77
C ASP A 142 1.72 20.18 2.71
N TRP A 143 0.75 20.24 1.79
CA TRP A 143 0.65 19.31 0.67
C TRP A 143 1.70 19.58 -0.43
N ASN A 144 2.48 20.67 -0.31
CA ASN A 144 3.44 21.11 -1.31
C ASN A 144 4.90 20.79 -0.94
N ALA A 145 5.09 20.01 0.13
CA ALA A 145 6.39 19.59 0.64
C ALA A 145 6.45 18.06 0.84
N ASP A 146 7.53 17.57 1.43
CA ASP A 146 7.62 16.19 1.92
C ASP A 146 6.55 15.96 3.02
N ILE A 147 5.63 15.04 2.78
CA ILE A 147 4.62 14.64 3.76
C ILE A 147 5.13 13.41 4.53
N LYS A 148 5.49 13.64 5.79
CA LYS A 148 6.02 12.61 6.71
C LYS A 148 5.33 12.72 8.07
N PRO A 149 5.09 11.59 8.77
CA PRO A 149 5.35 10.22 8.35
C PRO A 149 4.31 9.66 7.36
N GLY A 150 4.67 8.59 6.65
CA GLY A 150 3.79 7.89 5.71
C GLY A 150 4.15 6.41 5.55
N PRO A 151 3.86 5.79 4.38
CA PRO A 151 4.16 4.39 4.12
C PRO A 151 5.63 3.99 4.37
N ASN A 152 6.56 4.90 4.06
CA ASN A 152 7.98 4.59 4.19
C ASN A 152 8.39 4.43 5.66
N GLU A 153 7.90 5.30 6.56
CA GLU A 153 8.16 5.22 8.01
C GLU A 153 7.50 4.01 8.66
N VAL A 154 6.44 3.46 8.05
CA VAL A 154 5.81 2.22 8.51
C VAL A 154 6.43 0.97 7.89
N GLY A 155 7.51 1.07 7.10
CA GLY A 155 8.33 -0.08 6.70
C GLY A 155 8.44 -0.37 5.22
N PHE A 156 7.80 0.42 4.35
CA PHE A 156 7.96 0.28 2.91
C PHE A 156 9.25 0.98 2.42
N ASP A 157 10.05 0.32 1.58
CA ASP A 157 11.21 0.97 0.93
C ASP A 157 10.75 1.93 -0.17
N TYR A 158 9.65 1.60 -0.83
CA TYR A 158 9.06 2.38 -1.91
C TYR A 158 7.54 2.49 -1.75
N SER A 159 6.99 3.66 -2.06
CA SER A 159 5.53 3.83 -2.14
C SER A 159 5.11 4.60 -3.38
N TYR A 160 4.05 4.15 -4.04
CA TYR A 160 3.33 4.87 -5.08
C TYR A 160 1.83 4.76 -4.81
N ILE A 161 1.21 5.80 -4.25
CA ILE A 161 -0.11 5.70 -3.65
C ILE A 161 -1.04 6.85 -4.04
N PHE A 162 -2.33 6.69 -3.73
CA PHE A 162 -3.17 7.84 -3.39
C PHE A 162 -3.52 7.87 -1.89
N PRO A 163 -3.83 9.05 -1.30
CA PRO A 163 -3.94 9.21 0.16
C PRO A 163 -5.04 8.39 0.84
N ALA A 164 -6.24 8.34 0.25
CA ALA A 164 -7.42 7.71 0.87
C ALA A 164 -8.21 6.84 -0.08
N THR A 165 -9.13 7.40 -0.84
CA THR A 165 -10.03 6.71 -1.78
C THR A 165 -10.22 7.59 -3.00
N ALA A 166 -10.58 7.01 -4.14
CA ALA A 166 -10.72 7.77 -5.38
C ALA A 166 -11.84 8.84 -5.33
N ASP A 167 -12.84 8.66 -4.47
CA ASP A 167 -13.92 9.60 -4.19
C ASP A 167 -13.54 10.75 -3.23
N ARG A 168 -12.32 10.74 -2.66
CA ARG A 168 -11.85 11.70 -1.64
C ARG A 168 -10.73 12.60 -2.18
N VAL A 169 -10.74 13.87 -1.78
CA VAL A 169 -9.62 14.80 -2.06
C VAL A 169 -8.44 14.59 -1.08
N PRO A 170 -7.19 14.89 -1.45
CA PRO A 170 -6.77 15.33 -2.78
C PRO A 170 -6.71 14.16 -3.77
N THR A 171 -7.12 14.44 -5.01
CA THR A 171 -7.15 13.46 -6.10
C THR A 171 -5.80 13.39 -6.81
N VAL A 172 -4.74 13.05 -6.08
CA VAL A 172 -3.35 13.09 -6.57
C VAL A 172 -2.62 11.78 -6.30
N PHE A 173 -1.61 11.49 -7.13
CA PHE A 173 -0.65 10.44 -6.82
C PHE A 173 0.50 10.98 -5.98
N MET A 174 1.00 10.12 -5.08
CA MET A 174 2.20 10.37 -4.31
C MET A 174 3.22 9.27 -4.57
N GLU A 175 4.47 9.66 -4.78
CA GLU A 175 5.61 8.75 -4.84
C GLU A 175 6.52 9.05 -3.64
N ASN A 176 6.67 8.06 -2.76
CA ASN A 176 7.24 8.24 -1.43
C ASN A 176 6.52 9.38 -0.68
N HIS A 177 7.27 10.40 -0.28
CA HIS A 177 6.75 11.49 0.55
C HIS A 177 6.13 12.64 -0.26
N ARG A 178 6.19 12.61 -1.59
CA ARG A 178 5.87 13.76 -2.43
C ARG A 178 4.71 13.49 -3.36
N ILE A 179 3.88 14.51 -3.55
CA ILE A 179 2.91 14.55 -4.65
C ILE A 179 3.67 14.71 -5.96
N ILE A 180 3.25 13.96 -6.97
CA ILE A 180 3.87 13.95 -8.28
C ILE A 180 3.40 15.17 -9.08
N GLY A 181 4.34 15.85 -9.74
CA GLY A 181 4.03 16.95 -10.67
C GLY A 181 3.68 18.28 -10.00
N LEU A 182 4.04 18.49 -8.73
CA LEU A 182 3.80 19.75 -8.02
C LEU A 182 4.33 20.96 -8.83
N ASP A 183 3.46 21.96 -9.02
CA ASP A 183 3.82 23.27 -9.56
C ASP A 183 3.80 24.29 -8.40
N PRO A 184 4.94 24.90 -8.04
CA PRO A 184 4.99 25.93 -7.02
C PRO A 184 4.07 27.14 -7.27
N LYS A 185 3.66 27.36 -8.53
CA LYS A 185 2.73 28.43 -8.91
C LYS A 185 1.26 28.06 -8.73
N ASP A 186 0.94 26.79 -8.50
CA ASP A 186 -0.42 26.28 -8.31
C ASP A 186 -0.49 25.36 -7.08
N PRO A 187 -0.30 25.89 -5.86
CA PRO A 187 -0.16 25.09 -4.65
C PRO A 187 -1.45 24.38 -4.26
N ILE A 188 -1.32 23.15 -3.80
CA ILE A 188 -2.41 22.32 -3.31
C ILE A 188 -2.80 22.75 -1.90
N ASN A 189 -4.10 22.89 -1.70
CA ASN A 189 -4.72 23.03 -0.40
C ASN A 189 -5.85 22.01 -0.29
N VAL A 190 -6.09 21.49 0.93
CA VAL A 190 -7.16 20.51 1.21
C VAL A 190 -7.84 20.87 2.52
N ASN A 191 -9.17 20.74 2.56
CA ASN A 191 -9.96 20.98 3.76
C ASN A 191 -11.25 20.14 3.71
N TYR A 192 -11.52 19.39 4.78
CA TYR A 192 -12.73 18.56 4.87
C TYR A 192 -13.90 19.24 5.61
N LYS A 193 -13.69 20.45 6.15
CA LYS A 193 -14.71 21.20 6.91
C LYS A 193 -15.34 22.33 6.10
N ASN A 194 -14.52 23.14 5.45
CA ASN A 194 -14.95 24.36 4.76
C ASN A 194 -14.46 24.36 3.31
N LYS A 195 -15.22 25.00 2.41
CA LYS A 195 -14.78 25.25 1.03
C LYS A 195 -13.51 26.11 1.03
N ILE A 196 -12.60 25.76 0.14
CA ILE A 196 -11.35 26.50 -0.10
C ILE A 196 -11.18 26.74 -1.59
N GLY A 197 -10.57 27.88 -1.93
CA GLY A 197 -10.38 28.30 -3.31
C GLY A 197 -11.69 28.47 -4.09
N ASN A 198 -11.54 28.51 -5.42
CA ASN A 198 -12.63 28.81 -6.37
C ASN A 198 -12.98 27.60 -7.25
N ASP A 199 -12.49 26.42 -6.91
CA ASP A 199 -12.86 25.17 -7.59
C ASP A 199 -14.38 24.94 -7.49
N PRO A 200 -15.06 24.57 -8.59
CA PRO A 200 -16.50 24.32 -8.56
C PRO A 200 -16.80 23.11 -7.68
N THR A 201 -17.97 23.12 -7.05
CA THR A 201 -18.46 22.01 -6.25
C THR A 201 -19.71 21.39 -6.86
N GLY A 202 -19.93 20.09 -6.66
CA GLY A 202 -21.14 19.41 -7.15
C GLY A 202 -22.42 19.98 -6.56
N LYS A 203 -22.34 20.59 -5.37
CA LYS A 203 -23.49 21.23 -4.70
C LYS A 203 -23.88 22.55 -5.35
N GLU A 204 -22.90 23.36 -5.74
CA GLU A 204 -23.14 24.68 -6.34
C GLU A 204 -23.31 24.60 -7.86
N HIS A 205 -22.68 23.62 -8.50
CA HIS A 205 -22.60 23.45 -9.94
C HIS A 205 -22.94 22.02 -10.39
N PRO A 206 -24.16 21.52 -10.12
CA PRO A 206 -24.58 20.16 -10.51
C PRO A 206 -24.56 19.95 -12.04
N GLU A 207 -24.66 21.01 -12.83
CA GLU A 207 -24.55 21.00 -14.29
C GLU A 207 -23.15 20.61 -14.80
N LEU A 208 -22.11 20.74 -13.97
CA LEU A 208 -20.74 20.35 -14.30
C LEU A 208 -20.44 18.88 -14.00
N LEU A 209 -21.39 18.16 -13.39
CA LEU A 209 -21.21 16.74 -13.05
C LEU A 209 -21.50 15.84 -14.26
N LYS A 210 -20.49 15.07 -14.66
CA LYS A 210 -20.64 13.91 -15.55
C LYS A 210 -21.30 12.73 -14.84
N LEU A 211 -21.04 12.59 -13.53
CA LEU A 211 -21.63 11.58 -12.67
C LEU A 211 -22.40 12.26 -11.54
N GLN A 212 -23.73 12.14 -11.58
CA GLN A 212 -24.60 12.68 -10.54
C GLN A 212 -24.47 11.85 -9.27
N SER A 213 -24.25 12.52 -8.14
CA SER A 213 -24.17 11.86 -6.84
C SER A 213 -25.56 11.41 -6.38
N SER A 214 -25.67 10.19 -5.86
CA SER A 214 -26.87 9.69 -5.19
C SER A 214 -26.95 10.12 -3.72
N VAL A 215 -25.81 10.17 -3.01
CA VAL A 215 -25.70 10.58 -1.60
C VAL A 215 -24.35 11.25 -1.37
N GLY A 216 -24.34 12.48 -0.84
CA GLY A 216 -23.10 13.20 -0.54
C GLY A 216 -22.31 13.55 -1.82
N HIS A 217 -20.98 13.39 -1.80
CA HIS A 217 -20.10 13.53 -2.98
C HIS A 217 -20.34 14.80 -3.82
N ASN A 218 -20.59 15.92 -3.15
CA ASN A 218 -21.00 17.17 -3.79
C ASN A 218 -20.07 18.33 -3.41
N HIS A 219 -18.86 18.05 -2.93
CA HIS A 219 -17.82 19.05 -2.73
C HIS A 219 -17.04 19.25 -4.04
N THR A 220 -15.72 19.52 -3.99
CA THR A 220 -14.92 19.87 -5.18
C THR A 220 -15.12 18.87 -6.32
N ILE A 221 -15.39 19.40 -7.52
CA ILE A 221 -15.49 18.61 -8.75
C ILE A 221 -14.09 18.40 -9.31
N VAL A 222 -13.74 17.14 -9.55
CA VAL A 222 -12.54 16.76 -10.31
C VAL A 222 -12.96 15.81 -11.42
N ASN A 223 -12.57 16.12 -12.65
CA ASN A 223 -12.92 15.37 -13.87
C ASN A 223 -14.42 15.24 -14.14
N GLY A 224 -15.23 16.15 -13.60
CA GLY A 224 -16.70 16.09 -13.68
C GLY A 224 -17.33 15.15 -12.65
N ILE A 225 -16.59 14.74 -11.63
CA ILE A 225 -17.08 13.91 -10.51
C ILE A 225 -16.94 14.73 -9.23
N GLY A 226 -18.05 14.88 -8.50
CA GLY A 226 -18.05 15.51 -7.19
C GLY A 226 -17.38 14.61 -6.15
N ARG A 227 -16.45 15.17 -5.38
CA ARG A 227 -15.67 14.42 -4.37
C ARG A 227 -16.18 14.69 -2.96
N ILE A 228 -15.67 13.90 -2.02
CA ILE A 228 -15.76 14.17 -0.59
C ILE A 228 -14.56 15.03 -0.18
N GLY A 229 -14.85 16.19 0.40
CA GLY A 229 -13.86 17.19 0.84
C GLY A 229 -13.57 18.26 -0.23
N TYR A 230 -12.95 19.35 0.21
CA TYR A 230 -12.63 20.50 -0.64
C TYR A 230 -11.13 20.55 -0.92
N MET A 231 -10.77 20.81 -2.16
CA MET A 231 -9.39 21.09 -2.54
C MET A 231 -9.31 22.25 -3.52
N SER A 232 -8.16 22.93 -3.54
CA SER A 232 -7.81 23.91 -4.55
C SER A 232 -6.36 23.73 -5.01
N GLY A 233 -6.08 24.21 -6.21
CA GLY A 233 -4.76 24.13 -6.84
C GLY A 233 -4.33 22.72 -7.26
N GLY A 234 -3.06 22.57 -7.61
CA GLY A 234 -2.44 21.34 -8.13
C GLY A 234 -3.12 20.77 -9.37
N LYS A 235 -3.65 21.60 -10.26
CA LYS A 235 -4.46 21.17 -11.41
C LYS A 235 -3.77 20.12 -12.27
N GLN A 236 -2.46 20.28 -12.49
CA GLN A 236 -1.65 19.34 -13.29
C GLN A 236 -1.29 18.05 -12.53
N THR A 237 -1.45 18.03 -11.19
CA THR A 237 -1.20 16.85 -10.35
C THR A 237 -2.42 15.96 -10.18
N ARG A 238 -3.61 16.47 -10.53
CA ARG A 238 -4.85 15.72 -10.34
C ARG A 238 -4.86 14.56 -11.33
N TRP A 239 -5.12 13.34 -10.85
CA TRP A 239 -5.17 12.17 -11.72
C TRP A 239 -6.33 12.25 -12.72
N THR A 240 -6.26 11.42 -13.74
CA THR A 240 -7.40 11.02 -14.57
C THR A 240 -7.98 9.72 -13.99
N ASP A 241 -9.28 9.70 -13.66
CA ASP A 241 -9.87 8.55 -12.93
C ASP A 241 -9.80 7.25 -13.75
N GLU A 242 -9.98 7.37 -15.07
CA GLU A 242 -9.92 6.26 -16.02
C GLU A 242 -8.52 5.62 -16.12
N GLU A 243 -7.47 6.32 -15.68
CA GLU A 243 -6.08 5.88 -15.76
C GLU A 243 -5.55 5.29 -14.45
N LEU A 244 -6.32 5.33 -13.35
CA LEU A 244 -5.88 4.87 -12.03
C LEU A 244 -5.40 3.41 -12.07
N GLY A 245 -6.22 2.52 -12.64
CA GLY A 245 -5.92 1.09 -12.67
C GLY A 245 -4.67 0.75 -13.51
N THR A 246 -4.55 1.36 -14.69
CA THR A 246 -3.38 1.14 -15.58
C THR A 246 -2.11 1.75 -15.01
N THR A 247 -2.20 2.90 -14.34
CA THR A 247 -1.06 3.54 -13.65
C THR A 247 -0.51 2.64 -12.55
N PHE A 248 -1.37 2.10 -11.67
CA PHE A 248 -0.91 1.18 -10.62
C PHE A 248 -0.38 -0.13 -11.17
N LEU A 249 -1.01 -0.68 -12.22
CA LEU A 249 -0.53 -1.87 -12.90
C LEU A 249 0.90 -1.67 -13.44
N ALA A 250 1.14 -0.56 -14.15
CA ALA A 250 2.45 -0.24 -14.71
C ALA A 250 3.51 -0.12 -13.59
N LYS A 251 3.21 0.63 -12.53
CA LYS A 251 4.13 0.78 -11.38
C LYS A 251 4.41 -0.56 -10.69
N ALA A 252 3.42 -1.43 -10.56
CA ALA A 252 3.60 -2.77 -10.00
C ALA A 252 4.50 -3.65 -10.87
N GLN A 253 4.30 -3.62 -12.19
CA GLN A 253 5.14 -4.33 -13.16
C GLN A 253 6.59 -3.83 -13.11
N ASP A 254 6.80 -2.51 -13.07
CA ASP A 254 8.13 -1.90 -12.96
C ASP A 254 8.84 -2.35 -11.68
N PHE A 255 8.15 -2.31 -10.54
CA PHE A 255 8.73 -2.77 -9.27
C PHE A 255 9.13 -4.25 -9.34
N ILE A 256 8.26 -5.12 -9.88
CA ILE A 256 8.56 -6.54 -10.04
C ILE A 256 9.76 -6.73 -10.97
N ALA A 257 9.78 -6.05 -12.12
CA ALA A 257 10.86 -6.14 -13.11
C ALA A 257 12.21 -5.71 -12.52
N GLN A 258 12.24 -4.67 -11.69
CA GLN A 258 13.46 -4.20 -11.04
C GLN A 258 13.94 -5.11 -9.90
N ASN A 259 13.04 -5.84 -9.25
CA ASN A 259 13.36 -6.58 -8.02
C ASN A 259 13.31 -8.11 -8.17
N HIS A 260 12.90 -8.68 -9.31
CA HIS A 260 12.71 -10.12 -9.49
C HIS A 260 13.90 -11.03 -9.13
N LYS A 261 15.13 -10.49 -9.11
CA LYS A 261 16.37 -11.23 -8.76
C LYS A 261 16.65 -11.31 -7.25
N LYS A 262 15.88 -10.62 -6.41
CA LYS A 262 15.99 -10.63 -4.94
C LYS A 262 14.60 -10.76 -4.31
N PRO A 263 14.49 -11.24 -3.06
CA PRO A 263 13.20 -11.34 -2.39
C PRO A 263 12.52 -9.97 -2.26
N PHE A 264 11.25 -9.89 -2.65
CA PHE A 264 10.45 -8.67 -2.49
C PHE A 264 9.06 -8.95 -1.91
N PHE A 265 8.54 -7.96 -1.19
CA PHE A 265 7.17 -7.92 -0.70
C PHE A 265 6.46 -6.73 -1.37
N LEU A 266 5.45 -7.01 -2.18
CA LEU A 266 4.63 -6.00 -2.84
C LEU A 266 3.21 -6.06 -2.26
N TYR A 267 2.79 -4.98 -1.62
CA TYR A 267 1.39 -4.74 -1.28
C TYR A 267 0.77 -3.86 -2.37
N THR A 268 -0.19 -4.37 -3.12
CA THR A 268 -0.91 -3.62 -4.15
C THR A 268 -2.39 -3.58 -3.83
N ALA A 269 -3.02 -2.41 -3.99
CA ALA A 269 -4.34 -2.16 -3.40
C ALA A 269 -5.17 -1.06 -4.07
#